data_AF-A0A972HET4-F1
#
_entry.id   AF-A0A972HET4-F1
#
_cell.length_a   1.000
_cell.length_b   1.000
_cell.length_c   1.000
_cell.angle_alpha   90.00
_cell.angle_beta   90.00
_cell.angle_gamma   90.00
#
_symmetry.space_group_name_H-M   'P 1'
#
loop_
_entity.id
_entity.type
_entity.pdbx_description
1 polymer ?
#
loop_
_entity_poly.entity_id
_entity_poly.type
_entity_poly.pdbx_seq_one_letter_code
_entity_poly.pdbx_strand_id
1 'polypeptide(L)'
;MKRGLLNHNVAAAAHAPRLRSIPKHEAQSWTTGQVCVFLRAAIGHRLFPACWLAADTGMRRSEHLGLRWTDIDFDKARVSINRGRVAIVYELCESRGKTANSRRSIDLDPVTVDVPAAWQSQQH
;
A
#
# COMPACT_ATOMS: atom_id res chain seq x y z
N MET A 1 21.03 -17.34 -40.18
CA MET A 1 19.87 -17.42 -39.27
C MET A 1 19.06 -16.13 -39.38
N LYS A 2 17.98 -16.11 -40.17
CA LYS A 2 17.06 -14.96 -40.26
C LYS A 2 15.92 -15.22 -39.28
N ARG A 3 15.82 -14.41 -38.22
CA ARG A 3 14.69 -14.39 -37.28
C ARG A 3 13.39 -14.35 -38.10
N GLY A 4 12.43 -15.21 -37.79
CA GLY A 4 11.12 -15.28 -38.45
C GLY A 4 10.37 -13.95 -38.33
N LEU A 5 10.66 -13.03 -39.25
CA LEU A 5 10.07 -11.71 -39.33
C LEU A 5 8.68 -11.84 -39.96
N LEU A 6 7.66 -11.49 -39.18
CA LEU A 6 6.28 -11.39 -39.65
C LEU A 6 6.06 -9.98 -40.21
N ASN A 7 5.55 -9.90 -41.43
CA ASN A 7 5.28 -8.65 -42.15
C ASN A 7 4.03 -7.91 -41.64
N HIS A 8 3.31 -8.48 -40.68
CA HIS A 8 2.15 -7.89 -40.03
C HIS A 8 2.02 -8.43 -38.60
N ASN A 9 1.28 -7.72 -37.75
CA ASN A 9 1.02 -8.14 -36.38
C ASN A 9 0.00 -9.30 -36.37
N VAL A 10 0.48 -10.54 -36.29
CA VAL A 10 -0.37 -11.75 -36.19
C VAL A 10 -1.29 -11.75 -34.96
N ALA A 11 -0.91 -11.06 -33.87
CA ALA A 11 -1.74 -10.93 -32.69
C ALA A 11 -2.98 -10.05 -32.92
N ALA A 12 -2.98 -9.19 -33.94
CA ALA A 12 -4.15 -8.39 -34.32
C ALA A 12 -5.25 -9.24 -34.99
N ALA A 13 -4.89 -10.35 -35.62
CA ALA A 13 -5.83 -11.29 -36.23
C ALA A 13 -6.32 -12.37 -35.22
N ALA A 14 -5.68 -12.48 -34.06
CA ALA A 14 -6.10 -13.40 -33.02
C ALA A 14 -7.37 -12.87 -32.35
N HIS A 15 -8.43 -13.67 -32.33
CA HIS A 15 -9.53 -13.42 -31.41
C HIS A 15 -9.06 -13.69 -29.99
N ALA A 16 -9.16 -12.66 -29.14
CA ALA A 16 -8.96 -12.84 -27.70
C ALA A 16 -9.84 -14.02 -27.26
N PRO A 17 -9.30 -15.01 -26.54
CA PRO A 17 -10.13 -16.07 -25.99
C PRO A 17 -11.23 -15.39 -25.18
N ARG A 18 -12.48 -15.85 -25.32
CA ARG A 18 -13.56 -15.39 -24.44
C ARG A 18 -13.02 -15.51 -23.03
N LEU A 19 -12.83 -14.39 -22.34
CA LEU A 19 -12.60 -14.44 -20.91
C LEU A 19 -13.82 -15.17 -20.38
N ARG A 20 -13.67 -16.45 -20.03
CA ARG A 20 -14.62 -17.11 -19.14
C ARG A 20 -14.73 -16.13 -17.99
N SER A 21 -15.94 -15.70 -17.63
CA SER A 21 -16.13 -14.78 -16.53
C SER A 21 -15.47 -15.43 -15.32
N ILE A 22 -14.22 -15.06 -15.02
CA ILE A 22 -13.58 -15.42 -13.78
C ILE A 22 -14.53 -14.81 -12.76
N PRO A 23 -15.16 -15.62 -11.89
CA PRO A 23 -16.08 -15.09 -10.90
C PRO A 23 -15.37 -13.92 -10.24
N LYS A 24 -15.96 -12.71 -10.33
CA LYS A 24 -15.41 -11.54 -9.66
C LYS A 24 -15.52 -11.84 -8.18
N HIS A 25 -14.44 -12.36 -7.60
CA HIS A 25 -14.31 -12.48 -6.16
C HIS A 25 -14.05 -11.07 -5.64
N GLU A 26 -15.12 -10.33 -5.38
CA GLU A 26 -15.03 -9.07 -4.68
C GLU A 26 -14.52 -9.35 -3.27
N ALA A 27 -13.42 -8.71 -2.90
CA ALA A 27 -12.91 -8.82 -1.54
C ALA A 27 -13.95 -8.25 -0.58
N GLN A 28 -14.37 -9.05 0.40
CA GLN A 28 -15.28 -8.58 1.44
C GLN A 28 -14.55 -7.58 2.33
N SER A 29 -14.93 -6.30 2.24
CA SER A 29 -14.40 -5.24 3.09
C SER A 29 -14.95 -5.35 4.51
N TRP A 30 -14.14 -4.98 5.49
CA TRP A 30 -14.59 -4.90 6.88
C TRP A 30 -15.53 -3.70 7.08
N THR A 31 -16.52 -3.88 7.93
CA THR A 31 -17.36 -2.77 8.41
C THR A 31 -16.58 -1.92 9.42
N THR A 32 -17.01 -0.68 9.65
CA THR A 32 -16.45 0.19 10.68
C THR A 32 -16.42 -0.51 12.06
N GLY A 33 -17.49 -1.24 12.41
CA GLY A 33 -17.54 -1.99 13.67
C GLY A 33 -16.48 -3.07 13.77
N GLN A 34 -16.22 -3.81 12.68
CA GLN A 34 -15.19 -4.84 12.62
C GLN A 34 -13.78 -4.23 12.74
N VAL A 35 -13.52 -3.11 12.08
CA VAL A 35 -12.25 -2.36 12.20
C VAL A 35 -12.05 -1.90 13.65
N CYS A 36 -13.08 -1.34 14.29
CA CYS A 36 -13.00 -0.92 15.69
C CYS A 36 -12.68 -2.08 16.64
N VAL A 37 -13.33 -3.24 16.45
CA VAL A 37 -13.05 -4.44 17.26
C VAL A 37 -11.60 -4.89 17.07
N PHE A 38 -11.13 -4.93 15.83
CA PHE A 38 -9.74 -5.31 15.54
C PHE A 38 -8.73 -4.34 16.15
N LEU A 39 -8.90 -3.03 15.96
CA LEU A 39 -7.98 -2.02 16.49
C LEU A 39 -7.93 -2.06 18.01
N ARG A 40 -9.07 -2.26 18.69
CA ARG A 40 -9.13 -2.45 20.14
C ARG A 40 -8.34 -3.68 20.58
N ALA A 41 -8.51 -4.81 19.88
CA ALA A 41 -7.77 -6.04 20.17
C ALA A 41 -6.26 -5.91 19.92
N ALA A 42 -5.86 -5.00 19.02
CA ALA A 42 -4.46 -4.75 18.69
C ALA A 42 -3.77 -3.78 19.67
N ILE A 43 -4.48 -3.13 20.59
CA ILE A 43 -3.87 -2.21 21.57
C ILE A 43 -2.73 -2.92 22.32
N GLY A 44 -1.58 -2.26 22.42
CA GLY A 44 -0.37 -2.81 23.05
C GLY A 44 0.46 -3.74 22.15
N HIS A 45 -0.06 -4.14 20.99
CA HIS A 45 0.73 -4.90 20.01
C HIS A 45 1.70 -3.99 19.25
N ARG A 46 2.91 -4.47 18.96
CA ARG A 46 3.96 -3.69 18.25
C ARG A 46 3.54 -3.16 16.86
N LEU A 47 2.53 -3.80 16.25
CA LEU A 47 2.01 -3.40 14.94
C LEU A 47 0.79 -2.48 15.04
N PHE A 48 0.33 -2.14 16.24
CA PHE A 48 -0.84 -1.29 16.45
C PHE A 48 -0.77 0.03 15.64
N PRO A 49 0.34 0.79 15.65
CA PRO A 49 0.41 2.04 14.88
C PRO A 49 0.32 1.80 13.36
N ALA A 50 0.91 0.71 12.88
CA ALA A 50 0.82 0.32 11.48
C ALA A 50 -0.63 -0.08 11.12
N CYS A 51 -1.30 -0.86 11.97
CA CYS A 51 -2.69 -1.24 11.77
C CYS A 51 -3.62 -0.02 11.75
N TRP A 52 -3.42 0.94 12.67
CA TRP A 52 -4.18 2.18 12.73
C TRP A 52 -4.03 3.00 11.45
N LEU A 53 -2.78 3.30 11.07
CA LEU A 53 -2.51 4.07 9.86
C LEU A 53 -3.06 3.40 8.60
N ALA A 54 -3.04 2.06 8.51
CA ALA A 54 -3.58 1.36 7.36
C ALA A 54 -5.12 1.48 7.28
N ALA A 55 -5.80 1.46 8.43
CA ALA A 55 -7.25 1.61 8.52
C ALA A 55 -7.69 3.03 8.15
N ASP A 56 -6.94 4.05 8.56
CA ASP A 56 -7.29 5.45 8.35
C ASP A 56 -6.90 5.98 6.96
N THR A 57 -5.69 5.67 6.49
CA THR A 57 -5.13 6.30 5.27
C THR A 57 -5.37 5.51 3.98
N GLY A 58 -5.74 4.23 4.08
CA GLY A 58 -5.88 3.34 2.91
C GLY A 58 -4.58 3.13 2.11
N MET A 59 -3.42 3.35 2.74
CA MET A 59 -2.11 3.14 2.11
C MET A 59 -1.94 1.71 1.59
N ARG A 60 -1.27 1.58 0.44
CA ARG A 60 -0.93 0.25 -0.09
C ARG A 60 0.09 -0.41 0.84
N ARG A 61 0.03 -1.73 0.96
CA ARG A 61 0.97 -2.51 1.77
C ARG A 61 2.44 -2.15 1.52
N SER A 62 2.83 -1.97 0.26
CA SER A 62 4.21 -1.58 -0.08
C SER A 62 4.56 -0.19 0.44
N GLU A 63 3.63 0.77 0.40
CA GLU A 63 3.81 2.13 0.91
C GLU A 63 4.00 2.10 2.43
N HIS A 64 3.18 1.31 3.13
CA HIS A 64 3.28 1.11 4.58
C HIS A 64 4.64 0.56 5.00
N LEU A 65 5.11 -0.48 4.29
CA LEU A 65 6.41 -1.10 4.56
C LEU A 65 7.60 -0.21 4.14
N GLY A 66 7.35 0.82 3.34
CA GLY A 66 8.35 1.79 2.92
C GLY A 66 8.44 3.03 3.81
N LEU A 67 7.48 3.22 4.71
CA LEU A 67 7.36 4.44 5.51
C LEU A 67 8.55 4.61 6.47
N ARG A 68 9.05 5.83 6.59
CA ARG A 68 10.08 6.21 7.58
C ARG A 68 9.56 7.33 8.48
N TRP A 69 10.18 7.53 9.64
CA TRP A 69 9.83 8.64 10.53
C TRP A 69 9.95 10.02 9.85
N THR A 70 10.93 10.20 8.97
CA THR A 70 11.10 11.43 8.18
C THR A 70 9.98 11.68 7.17
N ASP A 71 9.14 10.69 6.90
CA ASP A 71 8.00 10.80 5.99
C ASP A 71 6.72 11.28 6.72
N ILE A 72 6.74 11.40 8.06
CA ILE A 72 5.63 11.88 8.88
C ILE A 72 5.97 13.27 9.44
N ASP A 73 5.17 14.26 9.07
CA ASP A 73 5.21 15.60 9.64
C ASP A 73 4.15 15.66 10.76
N PHE A 74 4.62 15.52 12.01
CA PHE A 74 3.74 15.53 13.18
C PHE A 74 3.14 16.92 13.43
N ASP A 75 3.87 17.99 13.13
CA ASP A 75 3.40 19.37 13.33
C ASP A 75 2.25 19.72 12.36
N LYS A 76 2.35 19.22 11.11
CA LYS A 76 1.32 19.44 10.08
C LYS A 76 0.30 18.32 9.98
N ALA A 77 0.36 17.32 10.88
CA ALA A 77 -0.47 16.10 10.84
C ALA A 77 -0.56 15.51 9.42
N ARG A 78 0.58 15.20 8.81
CA ARG A 78 0.63 14.77 7.41
C ARG A 78 1.65 13.66 7.18
N VAL A 79 1.26 12.63 6.43
CA VAL A 79 2.17 11.58 5.96
C VAL A 79 2.47 11.74 4.47
N SER A 80 3.74 11.65 4.10
CA SER A 80 4.21 11.77 2.72
C SER A 80 4.67 10.41 2.18
N ILE A 81 3.96 9.91 1.17
CA ILE A 81 4.26 8.61 0.58
C ILE A 81 5.35 8.79 -0.48
N ASN A 82 6.59 8.56 -0.07
CA ASN A 82 7.76 8.83 -0.92
C ASN A 82 8.33 7.58 -1.60
N ARG A 83 8.05 6.40 -1.03
CA ARG A 83 8.65 5.12 -1.41
C ARG A 83 7.71 3.96 -1.04
N GLY A 84 7.93 2.81 -1.66
CA GLY A 84 7.37 1.56 -1.21
C GLY A 84 8.43 0.48 -1.09
N ARG A 85 8.17 -0.57 -0.32
CA ARG A 85 9.00 -1.78 -0.28
C ARG A 85 8.24 -3.00 -0.74
N VAL A 86 8.91 -3.82 -1.53
CA VAL A 86 8.40 -5.08 -2.07
C VAL A 86 9.48 -6.16 -1.97
N ALA A 87 9.08 -7.41 -1.80
CA ALA A 87 9.98 -8.54 -1.91
C ALA A 87 9.87 -9.14 -3.32
N ILE A 88 10.98 -9.23 -4.05
CA ILE A 88 11.06 -9.84 -5.38
C ILE A 88 12.11 -10.93 -5.29
N VAL A 89 11.72 -12.19 -5.50
CA VAL A 89 12.63 -13.35 -5.38
C VAL A 89 13.38 -13.31 -4.04
N TYR A 90 12.65 -13.06 -2.95
CA TYR A 90 13.17 -12.94 -1.57
C TYR A 90 14.11 -11.75 -1.30
N GLU A 91 14.39 -10.90 -2.29
CA GLU A 91 15.17 -9.68 -2.11
C GLU A 91 14.26 -8.48 -1.85
N LEU A 92 14.63 -7.67 -0.85
CA LEU A 92 13.88 -6.48 -0.47
C LEU A 92 14.24 -5.30 -1.38
N CYS A 93 13.34 -4.98 -2.30
CA CYS A 93 13.50 -3.88 -3.25
C CYS A 93 12.74 -2.64 -2.79
N GLU A 94 13.41 -1.48 -2.86
CA GLU A 94 12.72 -0.19 -2.75
C GLU A 94 12.13 0.17 -4.12
N SER A 95 10.81 0.32 -4.17
CA SER A 95 10.08 0.78 -5.35
C SER A 95 9.78 2.26 -5.19
N ARG A 96 10.33 3.08 -6.08
CA ARG A 96 9.79 4.42 -6.34
C ARG A 96 8.61 4.16 -7.26
N GLY A 97 7.38 4.31 -6.76
CA GLY A 97 6.18 3.80 -7.42
C GLY A 97 6.10 4.12 -8.92
N LYS A 98 5.37 3.29 -9.67
CA LYS A 98 5.43 3.22 -11.15
C LYS A 98 5.24 4.56 -11.90
N THR A 99 4.70 5.60 -11.27
CA THR A 99 4.46 6.91 -11.85
C THR A 99 4.68 8.04 -10.84
N ALA A 100 4.81 9.29 -11.33
CA ALA A 100 4.90 10.49 -10.49
C ALA A 100 3.72 10.62 -9.50
N ASN A 101 2.52 10.19 -9.89
CA ASN A 101 1.33 10.15 -9.03
C ASN A 101 1.41 9.17 -7.85
N SER A 102 2.45 8.33 -7.77
CA SER A 102 2.67 7.50 -6.58
C SER A 102 3.12 8.31 -5.37
N ARG A 103 3.74 9.48 -5.61
CA ARG A 103 4.10 10.43 -4.56
C ARG A 103 2.92 11.33 -4.24
N ARG A 104 2.42 11.21 -3.03
CA ARG A 104 1.30 12.00 -2.51
C ARG A 104 1.47 12.20 -1.02
N SER A 105 0.80 13.20 -0.49
CA SER A 105 0.64 13.36 0.95
C SER A 105 -0.81 13.05 1.34
N ILE A 106 -0.99 12.51 2.53
CA ILE A 106 -2.29 12.26 3.15
C ILE A 106 -2.32 13.06 4.45
N ASP A 107 -3.35 13.88 4.60
CA ASP A 107 -3.63 14.59 5.85
C ASP A 107 -4.20 13.61 6.87
N LEU A 108 -3.71 13.70 8.10
CA LEU A 108 -4.10 12.87 9.22
C LEU A 108 -4.96 13.72 10.15
N ASP A 109 -5.97 13.10 10.76
CA ASP A 109 -6.65 13.72 11.88
C ASP A 109 -5.75 13.73 13.14
N PRO A 110 -6.06 14.59 14.14
CA PRO A 110 -5.26 14.69 15.36
C PRO A 110 -5.07 13.36 16.11
N VAL A 111 -6.08 12.49 16.13
CA VAL A 111 -5.99 11.20 16.81
C VAL A 111 -5.02 10.28 16.07
N THR A 112 -5.08 10.29 14.73
CA THR A 112 -4.23 9.42 13.91
C THR A 112 -2.76 9.84 13.93
N VAL A 113 -2.42 11.12 14.06
CA VAL A 113 -1.02 11.56 14.17
C VAL A 113 -0.41 11.23 15.53
N ASP A 114 -1.21 11.23 16.60
CA ASP A 114 -0.74 10.92 17.95
C ASP A 114 -0.30 9.45 18.10
N VAL A 115 -0.96 8.52 17.39
CA VAL A 115 -0.65 7.08 17.46
C VAL A 115 0.80 6.76 17.05
N PRO A 116 1.30 7.13 15.86
CA PRO A 116 2.70 6.94 15.50
C PRO A 116 3.66 7.80 16.33
N ALA A 117 3.26 8.99 16.79
CA ALA A 117 4.10 9.84 17.65
C ALA A 117 4.38 9.17 19.00
N ALA A 118 3.34 8.64 19.65
CA ALA A 118 3.44 7.90 20.90
C ALA A 118 4.25 6.60 20.76
N TRP A 119 4.25 5.98 19.57
CA TRP A 119 5.08 4.83 19.29
C TRP A 119 6.54 5.20 19.06
N GLN A 120 6.82 6.30 18.34
CA GLN A 120 8.17 6.75 18.06
C GLN A 120 8.95 7.04 19.35
N SER A 121 8.30 7.64 20.36
CA SER A 121 8.93 7.93 21.64
C SER A 121 9.33 6.67 22.43
N GLN A 122 8.68 5.54 22.17
CA GLN A 122 8.98 4.24 22.81
C GLN A 122 10.08 3.44 22.08
N GLN A 123 10.51 3.88 20.89
CA GLN A 123 11.56 3.23 20.11
C GLN A 123 12.98 3.69 20.50
N HIS A 124 13.09 4.60 21.46
CA HIS A 124 14.33 5.15 22.01
C HIS A 124 14.61 4.56 23.40
#